data_AF-A0A6J7G0Y0-F1
#
_entry.id   AF-A0A6J7G0Y0-F1
#
_cell.length_a   1.000
_cell.length_b   1.000
_cell.length_c   1.000
_cell.angle_alpha   90.00
_cell.angle_beta   90.00
_cell.angle_gamma   90.00
#
_symmetry.space_group_name_H-M   'P 1'
#
loop_
_entity.id
_entity.type
_entity.pdbx_description
1 polymer ?
#
loop_
_entity_poly.entity_id
_entity_poly.type
_entity_poly.pdbx_seq_one_letter_code
_entity_poly.pdbx_strand_id
1 'polypeptide(L)' 'MFKVVMKYPDGTTEEEDELFETEEEANEFGLTQCSNYSTGAETLHLSNPGDYPAPDDDEDVDYDVVEVTG' A
#
# COMPACT_ATOMS: atom_id res chain seq x y z
N MET A 1 13.89 -12.62 7.85
CA MET A 1 12.90 -11.58 8.23
C MET A 1 12.41 -10.97 6.94
N PHE A 2 11.17 -10.52 6.88
CA PHE A 2 10.56 -9.97 5.69
C PHE A 2 10.10 -8.54 5.95
N LYS A 3 10.11 -7.72 4.91
CA LYS A 3 9.65 -6.33 4.93
C LYS A 3 8.76 -6.08 3.73
N VAL A 4 7.81 -5.16 3.87
CA VAL A 4 6.94 -4.72 2.77
C VAL A 4 7.45 -3.41 2.18
N VAL A 5 7.46 -3.32 0.86
CA VAL A 5 7.74 -2.08 0.12
C VAL A 5 6.52 -1.74 -0.72
N MET A 6 5.82 -0.67 -0.34
CA MET A 6 4.67 -0.15 -1.09
C MET A 6 5.15 0.53 -2.37
N LYS A 7 4.36 0.39 -3.44
CA LYS A 7 4.60 0.99 -4.77
C LYS A 7 3.40 1.82 -5.17
N TYR A 8 3.59 3.13 -5.24
CA TYR A 8 2.51 4.06 -5.55
C TYR A 8 2.41 4.34 -7.07
N PRO A 9 1.22 4.73 -7.55
CA PRO A 9 0.99 5.04 -8.97
C PRO A 9 1.89 6.16 -9.52
N ASP A 10 2.34 7.09 -8.66
CA ASP A 10 3.25 8.17 -9.03
C ASP A 10 4.72 7.71 -9.22
N GLY A 11 4.97 6.40 -9.07
CA GLY A 11 6.28 5.78 -9.21
C GLY A 11 7.16 5.89 -7.97
N THR A 12 6.65 6.49 -6.88
CA THR A 12 7.34 6.47 -5.59
C THR A 12 7.13 5.14 -4.87
N THR A 13 8.02 4.86 -3.92
CA THR A 13 7.97 3.66 -3.09
C THR A 13 8.20 4.03 -1.64
N GLU A 14 7.55 3.31 -0.73
CA GLU A 14 7.72 3.47 0.71
C GLU A 14 8.06 2.12 1.34
N GLU A 15 9.14 2.07 2.10
CA GLU A 15 9.48 0.86 2.84
C GLU A 15 8.85 0.90 4.24
N GLU A 16 8.00 -0.05 4.54
CA GLU A 16 7.26 -0.13 5.80
C GLU A 16 8.19 -0.51 6.96
N ASP A 17 8.15 0.20 8.08
CA ASP A 17 9.08 -0.01 9.20
C ASP A 17 8.94 -1.39 9.89
N GLU A 18 7.81 -2.07 9.70
CA GLU A 18 7.53 -3.35 10.33
C GLU A 18 8.32 -4.51 9.69
N LEU A 19 8.88 -5.38 10.53
CA LEU A 19 9.58 -6.60 10.11
C LEU A 19 8.79 -7.83 10.54
N PHE A 20 8.60 -8.75 9.61
CA PHE A 20 7.83 -9.97 9.81
C PHE A 20 8.75 -11.20 9.87
N GLU A 21 8.34 -12.21 10.64
CA GLU A 21 9.08 -13.47 10.73
C GLU A 21 8.85 -14.33 9.49
N THR A 22 7.64 -14.26 8.91
CA THR A 22 7.23 -15.03 7.74
C THR A 22 6.86 -14.15 6.54
N GLU A 23 7.00 -14.71 5.34
CA GLU A 23 6.57 -14.05 4.10
C GLU A 23 5.05 -13.88 4.02
N GLU A 24 4.31 -14.83 4.62
CA GLU A 24 2.85 -14.81 4.67
C GLU A 24 2.32 -13.62 5.48
N GLU A 25 2.87 -13.38 6.68
CA GLU A 25 2.51 -12.21 7.50
C GLU A 25 2.81 -10.88 6.77
N ALA A 26 3.95 -10.79 6.09
CA ALA A 26 4.29 -9.62 5.28
C ALA A 26 3.31 -9.43 4.11
N ASN A 27 2.86 -10.51 3.46
CA ASN A 27 1.86 -10.43 2.40
C ASN A 27 0.50 -9.97 2.92
N GLU A 28 0.02 -10.52 4.03
CA GLU A 28 -1.24 -10.09 4.65
C GLU A 28 -1.20 -8.60 5.02
N PHE A 29 -0.06 -8.14 5.52
CA PHE A 29 0.17 -6.73 5.82
C PHE A 29 0.15 -5.86 4.54
N GLY A 30 0.88 -6.25 3.49
CA GLY A 30 0.89 -5.52 2.21
C GLY A 30 -0.50 -5.40 1.58
N LEU A 31 -1.28 -6.49 1.56
CA LEU A 31 -2.68 -6.46 1.10
C LEU A 31 -3.55 -5.53 1.95
N THR A 32 -3.34 -5.50 3.26
CA THR A 32 -4.04 -4.59 4.17
C THR A 32 -3.71 -3.14 3.85
N GLN A 33 -2.44 -2.83 3.56
CA GLN A 33 -2.02 -1.48 3.17
C GLN A 33 -2.64 -1.04 1.84
N CYS A 34 -2.72 -1.92 0.85
CA CYS A 34 -3.45 -1.63 -0.40
C CYS A 34 -4.92 -1.32 -0.16
N SER A 35 -5.61 -2.14 0.65
CA SER A 35 -7.01 -1.91 1.00
C SER A 35 -7.22 -0.59 1.75
N ASN A 36 -6.31 -0.23 2.66
CA ASN A 36 -6.34 1.03 3.40
C ASN A 36 -6.16 2.24 2.48
N TYR A 37 -5.23 2.15 1.52
CA TYR A 37 -4.99 3.21 0.54
C TYR A 37 -6.24 3.49 -0.30
N SER A 38 -6.81 2.44 -0.91
CA SER A 38 -8.01 2.55 -1.75
C SER A 38 -9.21 3.12 -0.97
N THR A 39 -9.47 2.59 0.24
CA THR A 39 -10.55 3.08 1.12
C THR A 39 -10.32 4.53 1.57
N GLY A 40 -9.07 4.90 1.82
CA GLY A 40 -8.68 6.27 2.16
C GLY A 40 -8.93 7.25 1.00
N ALA A 41 -8.59 6.85 -0.23
CA ALA A 41 -8.83 7.63 -1.44
C ALA A 41 -10.34 7.86 -1.68
N GLU A 42 -11.17 6.81 -1.55
CA GLU A 42 -12.62 6.94 -1.63
C GLU A 42 -13.16 7.90 -0.55
N THR A 43 -12.69 7.76 0.69
CA THR A 43 -13.11 8.60 1.81
C THR A 43 -12.77 10.08 1.58
N LEU A 44 -11.57 10.36 1.05
CA LEU A 44 -11.14 11.72 0.71
C LEU A 44 -11.95 12.29 -0.46
N HIS A 45 -12.19 11.50 -1.51
CA HIS A 45 -13.05 11.88 -2.62
C HIS A 45 -14.47 12.22 -2.14
N LEU A 46 -15.10 11.38 -1.31
CA LEU A 46 -16.43 11.65 -0.77
C LEU A 46 -16.48 12.87 0.15
N SER A 47 -15.37 13.17 0.84
CA SER A 47 -15.26 14.33 1.73
C SER A 47 -15.12 15.63 0.95
N ASN A 48 -14.38 15.62 -0.17
CA ASN A 48 -14.18 16.78 -1.02
C ASN A 48 -13.86 16.39 -2.48
N PRO A 49 -14.88 16.09 -3.30
CA PRO A 49 -14.70 15.52 -4.63
C PRO A 49 -14.10 16.50 -5.65
N GLY A 50 -14.00 17.80 -5.31
CA GLY A 50 -13.36 18.80 -6.15
C GLY A 50 -11.83 18.83 -6.03
N ASP A 51 -11.30 18.41 -4.89
CA ASP A 51 -9.85 18.40 -4.62
C ASP A 51 -9.23 17.01 -4.80
N TYR A 52 -10.02 15.96 -4.61
CA TYR A 52 -9.59 14.57 -4.81
C TYR A 52 -10.37 13.94 -5.97
N PRO A 53 -9.70 13.44 -7.02
CA PRO A 53 -10.37 12.71 -8.09
C PRO A 53 -11.04 11.43 -7.53
N ALA A 54 -12.00 10.90 -8.28
CA ALA A 54 -12.55 9.59 -7.94
C ALA A 54 -11.41 8.56 -8.04
N PRO A 55 -11.28 7.62 -7.09
CA PRO A 55 -10.31 6.54 -7.21
C PRO A 55 -10.60 5.76 -8.50
N ASP A 56 -9.55 5.55 -9.29
CA ASP A 56 -9.59 4.71 -10.49
C ASP A 56 -9.02 3.34 -10.12
N ASP A 57 -9.72 2.27 -10.53
CA ASP A 57 -9.26 0.89 -10.28
C ASP A 57 -7.93 0.61 -11.00
N ASP A 58 -7.60 1.38 -12.05
CA ASP A 58 -6.36 1.27 -12.82
C ASP A 58 -5.16 2.02 -12.17
N GLU A 59 -5.39 2.89 -11.18
CA GLU A 59 -4.36 3.66 -10.44
C GLU A 59 -4.27 3.24 -8.96
N ASP A 60 -4.37 1.94 -8.67
CA ASP A 60 -4.24 1.42 -7.30
C ASP A 60 -2.78 1.21 -6.87
N VAL A 61 -2.54 1.16 -5.56
CA VAL A 61 -1.22 0.90 -4.96
C VAL A 61 -0.89 -0.61 -4.99
N ASP A 62 0.37 -0.94 -5.19
CA ASP A 62 0.90 -2.32 -5.17
C ASP A 62 1.97 -2.47 -4.08
N TYR A 63 2.49 -3.68 -3.86
CA TYR A 63 3.56 -3.93 -2.89
C TYR A 63 4.50 -5.07 -3.32
N ASP A 64 5.74 -5.02 -2.82
CA ASP A 64 6.68 -6.16 -2.82
C ASP A 64 6.92 -6.65 -1.40
N VAL A 65 7.09 -7.96 -1.25
CA VAL A 65 7.68 -8.56 -0.05
C VAL A 65 9.15 -8.85 -0.31
N VAL A 66 10.02 -8.28 0.53
CA VAL A 66 11.47 -8.41 0.40
C VAL A 66 12.02 -9.16 1.60
N GLU A 67 12.76 -10.23 1.35
CA GLU A 67 13.53 -10.92 2.40
C GLU A 67 14.73 -10.06 2.79
N VAL A 68 14.84 -9.78 4.09
CA VAL A 68 15.94 -9.05 4.70
C VAL A 68 16.88 -10.06 5.37
N THR A 69 18.02 -10.29 4.73
CA THR A 69 19.12 -11.08 5.30
C THR A 69 20.04 -10.15 6.08
N GLY A 70 20.20 -10.41 7.38
CA GLY A 70 21.21 -9.77 8.23
C GLY A 70 22.59 -10.39 8.09
#